data_AF-A0A8C3D715-F1
#
_entry.id   AF-A0A8C3D715-F1
#
_cell.length_a   1.000
_cell.length_b   1.000
_cell.length_c   1.000
_cell.angle_alpha   90.00
_cell.angle_beta   90.00
_cell.angle_gamma   90.00
#
_symmetry.space_group_name_H-M   'P 1'
#
loop_
_entity.id
_entity.type
_entity.pdbx_description
1 polymer ?
#
loop_
_entity_poly.entity_id
_entity_poly.type
_entity_poly.pdbx_seq_one_letter_code
_entity_poly.pdbx_strand_id
1 'polypeptide(L)'
;MVLAGDSASLLPSSTRLLLKRRELLDVARALQAQREVQAAPSPSVCPLPGERGGRWAQRGQNHRQPLQSGTKPLARPHPVSPGVVFLLGHQHPELHVGASVRGSGARNHPQNEGEQHHGGVSAPVTPRPLPTAQFQDVPSMLAHFGALVGVRAALQQQLEAGQQRLAQGRARLQRYHEEAGGELLRGRDEVLQLRARLEAARHDVLQGESCWTQIQSAAAHKALLLGQIRLAVLSLFQLATKHLRVPRDVALEDTETQLDVVLLCLQDLAAVCAELRPKEPGLGPPRVPAPTTTTRPRHHRAVVGPPSHQ
;
A
#
# COMPACT_ATOMS: atom_id res chain seq x y z
N MET A 1 -46.27 -20.02 19.76
CA MET A 1 -45.03 -19.22 19.71
C MET A 1 -44.41 -19.41 18.34
N VAL A 2 -44.35 -18.36 17.52
CA VAL A 2 -43.64 -18.39 16.22
C VAL A 2 -42.29 -17.72 16.45
N LEU A 3 -41.21 -18.44 16.14
CA LEU A 3 -39.86 -17.91 16.25
C LEU A 3 -39.65 -16.83 15.19
N ALA A 4 -39.18 -15.66 15.61
CA ALA A 4 -38.82 -14.57 14.71
C ALA A 4 -37.56 -14.96 13.92
N GLY A 5 -37.76 -15.51 12.72
CA GLY A 5 -36.66 -15.86 11.82
C GLY A 5 -35.98 -14.62 11.25
N ASP A 6 -34.65 -14.61 11.24
CA ASP A 6 -33.83 -13.50 10.75
C ASP A 6 -34.18 -13.11 9.31
N SER A 7 -34.94 -12.02 9.16
CA SER A 7 -35.35 -11.45 7.85
C SER A 7 -34.16 -11.07 6.97
N ALA A 8 -32.96 -10.89 7.56
CA ALA A 8 -31.72 -10.65 6.85
C ALA A 8 -31.22 -11.86 6.03
N SER A 9 -31.68 -13.07 6.35
CA SER A 9 -31.29 -14.31 5.66
C SER A 9 -31.85 -14.43 4.24
N LEU A 10 -32.93 -13.72 3.92
CA LEU A 10 -33.63 -13.74 2.63
C LEU A 10 -33.16 -12.65 1.65
N LEU A 11 -32.24 -11.77 2.08
CA LEU A 11 -31.76 -10.66 1.26
C LEU A 11 -30.61 -11.09 0.30
N PRO A 12 -30.58 -10.57 -0.95
CA PRO A 12 -29.47 -10.77 -1.89
C PRO A 12 -28.10 -10.47 -1.28
N SER A 13 -27.06 -11.18 -1.76
CA SER A 13 -25.69 -11.05 -1.23
C SER A 13 -25.15 -9.61 -1.26
N SER A 14 -25.57 -8.80 -2.24
CA SER A 14 -25.21 -7.39 -2.38
C SER A 14 -25.78 -6.51 -1.26
N THR A 15 -27.06 -6.64 -0.92
CA THR A 15 -27.69 -5.86 0.17
C THR A 15 -27.20 -6.30 1.54
N ARG A 16 -26.90 -7.60 1.73
CA ARG A 16 -26.26 -8.11 2.95
C ARG A 16 -24.86 -7.53 3.17
N LEU A 17 -24.08 -7.40 2.09
CA LEU A 17 -22.74 -6.78 2.15
C LEU A 17 -22.82 -5.28 2.45
N LEU A 18 -23.81 -4.57 1.92
CA LEU A 18 -24.06 -3.15 2.24
C LEU A 18 -24.48 -2.96 3.71
N LEU A 19 -25.35 -3.83 4.24
CA LEU A 19 -25.71 -3.85 5.66
C LEU A 19 -24.47 -4.08 6.55
N LYS A 20 -23.65 -5.09 6.24
CA LYS A 20 -22.41 -5.35 7.00
C LYS A 20 -21.40 -4.20 6.90
N ARG A 21 -21.29 -3.52 5.75
CA ARG A 21 -20.47 -2.29 5.63
C ARG A 21 -21.01 -1.16 6.51
N ARG A 22 -22.32 -1.01 6.64
CA ARG A 22 -22.94 -0.01 7.51
C ARG A 22 -22.70 -0.31 8.99
N GLU A 23 -22.91 -1.56 9.42
CA GLU A 23 -22.58 -2.01 10.78
C GLU A 23 -21.12 -1.74 11.14
N LEU A 24 -20.17 -2.04 10.24
CA LEU A 24 -18.74 -1.78 10.47
C LEU A 24 -18.42 -0.28 10.58
N LEU A 25 -19.10 0.59 9.83
CA LEU A 25 -18.96 2.05 9.94
C LEU A 25 -19.55 2.58 11.25
N ASP A 26 -20.63 1.98 11.76
CA ASP A 26 -21.23 2.35 13.04
C ASP A 26 -20.34 1.92 14.22
N VAL A 27 -19.76 0.71 14.16
CA VAL A 27 -18.76 0.24 15.14
C VAL A 27 -17.49 1.10 15.11
N ALA A 28 -16.99 1.46 13.93
CA ALA A 28 -15.82 2.33 13.81
C ALA A 28 -16.06 3.72 14.41
N ARG A 29 -17.25 4.30 14.24
CA ARG A 29 -17.65 5.57 14.86
C ARG A 29 -17.77 5.46 16.39
N ALA A 30 -18.33 4.36 16.90
CA ALA A 30 -18.41 4.13 18.35
C ALA A 30 -17.01 4.04 19.00
N LEU A 31 -16.08 3.33 18.38
CA LEU A 31 -14.69 3.23 18.86
C LEU A 31 -13.95 4.58 18.79
N GLN A 32 -14.22 5.40 17.77
CA GLN A 32 -13.66 6.75 17.67
C GLN A 32 -14.20 7.68 18.77
N ALA A 33 -15.51 7.65 19.04
CA ALA A 33 -16.11 8.39 20.14
C ALA A 33 -15.57 7.95 21.51
N GLN A 34 -15.37 6.64 21.72
CA GLN A 34 -14.75 6.12 22.94
C GLN A 34 -13.29 6.62 23.11
N ARG A 35 -12.53 6.71 22.02
CA ARG A 35 -11.18 7.30 22.03
C ARG A 35 -11.19 8.79 22.36
N GLU A 36 -12.15 9.55 21.84
CA GLU A 36 -12.27 10.99 22.14
C GLU A 36 -12.64 11.23 23.61
N VAL A 37 -13.49 10.38 24.20
CA VAL A 37 -13.81 10.42 25.65
C VAL A 37 -12.60 10.03 26.51
N GLN A 38 -11.76 9.08 26.07
CA GLN A 38 -10.54 8.68 26.78
C GLN A 38 -9.36 9.64 26.56
N ALA A 39 -9.34 10.39 25.46
CA ALA A 39 -8.31 11.38 25.13
C ALA A 39 -8.62 12.79 25.67
N ALA A 40 -9.79 13.00 26.27
CA ALA A 40 -10.13 14.25 26.94
C ALA A 40 -9.21 14.45 28.17
N PRO A 41 -8.37 15.50 28.21
CA PRO A 41 -7.47 15.72 29.33
C PRO A 41 -8.27 16.08 30.58
N SER A 42 -8.04 15.34 31.67
CA SER A 42 -8.58 15.72 32.98
C SER A 42 -7.93 17.03 33.44
N PRO A 43 -8.70 18.02 33.95
CA PRO A 43 -8.16 19.34 34.27
C PRO A 43 -7.48 19.34 35.64
N SER A 44 -6.16 19.12 35.70
CA SER A 44 -5.29 19.69 36.75
C SER A 44 -3.80 19.47 36.48
N VAL A 45 -2.98 20.24 37.21
CA VAL A 45 -1.51 20.21 37.29
C VAL A 45 -0.77 20.85 36.10
N CYS A 46 -0.42 22.13 36.28
CA CYS A 46 0.49 22.88 35.43
C CYS A 46 1.92 22.31 35.48
N PRO A 47 2.65 22.21 34.36
CA PRO A 47 4.09 21.96 34.37
C PRO A 47 4.88 23.27 34.50
N LEU A 48 5.87 23.30 35.41
CA LEU A 48 6.91 24.34 35.43
C LEU A 48 7.94 24.09 34.30
N PRO A 49 8.62 25.14 33.79
CA PRO A 49 9.54 25.02 32.67
C PRO A 49 10.92 24.50 33.10
N GLY A 50 11.46 23.50 32.39
CA GLY A 50 12.75 22.89 32.76
C GLY A 50 13.35 21.90 31.78
N GLU A 51 13.86 22.39 30.64
CA GLU A 51 15.02 21.86 29.89
C GLU A 51 15.04 20.43 29.27
N ARG A 52 15.71 20.35 28.10
CA ARG A 52 16.27 19.14 27.43
C ARG A 52 15.30 18.05 26.94
N GLY A 53 14.81 18.23 25.71
CA GLY A 53 14.19 17.15 24.90
C GLY A 53 14.15 17.37 23.37
N GLY A 54 14.81 18.41 22.85
CA GLY A 54 14.69 18.80 21.43
C GLY A 54 15.48 17.90 20.47
N ARG A 55 14.82 16.94 19.80
CA ARG A 55 15.38 16.28 18.60
C ARG A 55 14.42 15.60 17.61
N TRP A 56 13.12 15.95 17.58
CA TRP A 56 12.12 15.26 16.72
C TRP A 56 11.35 16.15 15.72
N ALA A 57 11.68 17.44 15.60
CA ALA A 57 10.90 18.41 14.81
C ALA A 57 11.67 19.03 13.63
N GLN A 58 12.39 18.24 12.82
CA GLN A 58 13.04 18.80 11.61
C GLN A 58 13.28 17.79 10.45
N ARG A 59 12.21 17.13 9.98
CA ARG A 59 12.19 16.49 8.65
C ARG A 59 10.74 16.36 8.14
N GLY A 60 10.29 17.31 7.33
CA GLY A 60 8.90 17.29 6.82
C GLY A 60 8.34 18.58 6.22
N GLN A 61 9.08 19.68 6.17
CA GLN A 61 8.67 20.89 5.45
C GLN A 61 9.68 21.23 4.35
N ASN A 62 9.37 20.77 3.14
CA ASN A 62 9.78 21.38 1.88
C ASN A 62 8.76 20.97 0.80
N HIS A 63 8.52 21.85 -0.18
CA HIS A 63 7.47 21.77 -1.20
C HIS A 63 6.03 22.11 -0.76
N ARG A 64 5.81 23.38 -0.39
CA ARG A 64 4.64 24.13 -0.89
C ARG A 64 5.14 25.33 -1.69
N GLN A 65 4.80 25.40 -2.97
CA GLN A 65 4.80 26.66 -3.71
C GLN A 65 3.39 27.27 -3.65
N PRO A 66 3.25 28.60 -3.54
CA PRO A 66 1.96 29.29 -3.68
C PRO A 66 1.75 29.75 -5.13
N LEU A 67 0.54 29.59 -5.66
CA LEU A 67 0.05 30.40 -6.77
C LEU A 67 -1.24 31.12 -6.34
N GLN A 68 -1.17 32.44 -6.30
CA GLN A 68 -2.33 33.35 -6.37
C GLN A 68 -2.70 33.44 -7.88
N SER A 69 -3.87 33.86 -8.38
CA SER A 69 -5.12 34.44 -7.85
C SER A 69 -6.17 34.34 -8.98
N GLY A 70 -7.48 34.27 -8.72
CA GLY A 70 -8.46 34.24 -9.83
C GLY A 70 -9.94 34.16 -9.46
N THR A 71 -10.57 35.33 -9.37
CA THR A 71 -11.99 35.63 -9.09
C THR A 71 -13.13 34.80 -9.71
N LYS A 72 -14.22 34.71 -8.92
CA LYS A 72 -15.68 34.68 -9.24
C LYS A 72 -16.41 33.34 -9.52
N PRO A 73 -17.64 33.16 -8.99
CA PRO A 73 -18.47 31.95 -9.17
C PRO A 73 -19.56 32.12 -10.24
N LEU A 74 -20.00 31.02 -10.87
CA LEU A 74 -21.29 30.98 -11.57
C LEU A 74 -21.90 29.58 -11.67
N ALA A 75 -23.20 29.50 -11.37
CA ALA A 75 -24.23 28.53 -11.77
C ALA A 75 -23.98 27.00 -11.72
N ARG A 76 -24.88 26.29 -11.01
CA ARG A 76 -25.30 24.91 -11.33
C ARG A 76 -26.03 24.87 -12.68
N PRO A 77 -26.02 23.71 -13.36
CA PRO A 77 -27.29 23.11 -13.75
C PRO A 77 -27.43 21.63 -13.37
N HIS A 78 -28.58 21.05 -13.72
CA HIS A 78 -29.17 19.80 -13.22
C HIS A 78 -28.55 18.50 -13.79
N PRO A 79 -28.77 17.34 -13.14
CA PRO A 79 -28.41 16.04 -13.69
C PRO A 79 -29.41 15.58 -14.77
N VAL A 80 -28.90 14.97 -15.83
CA VAL A 80 -29.72 14.23 -16.81
C VAL A 80 -29.11 12.84 -16.98
N SER A 81 -29.86 11.81 -16.58
CA SER A 81 -29.63 10.43 -17.03
C SER A 81 -30.33 10.23 -18.37
N PRO A 82 -29.74 9.45 -19.29
CA PRO A 82 -30.18 8.06 -19.45
C PRO A 82 -28.99 7.08 -19.40
N GLY A 83 -29.15 5.81 -19.02
CA GLY A 83 -30.36 4.99 -19.19
C GLY A 83 -30.27 4.17 -20.48
N VAL A 84 -29.15 3.48 -20.71
CA VAL A 84 -29.00 2.49 -21.79
C VAL A 84 -28.86 1.11 -21.17
N VAL A 85 -29.83 0.25 -21.46
CA VAL A 85 -29.87 -1.14 -21.00
C VAL A 85 -28.85 -1.96 -21.77
N PHE A 86 -27.97 -2.67 -21.07
CA PHE A 86 -27.15 -3.72 -21.65
C PHE A 86 -28.03 -4.91 -22.05
N LEU A 87 -27.98 -5.30 -23.32
CA LEU A 87 -28.32 -6.65 -23.76
C LEU A 87 -27.03 -7.34 -24.21
N LEU A 88 -26.53 -8.22 -23.34
CA LEU A 88 -25.43 -9.13 -23.64
C LEU A 88 -26.03 -10.45 -24.14
N GLY A 89 -25.64 -10.93 -25.32
CA GLY A 89 -26.27 -12.12 -25.93
C GLY A 89 -25.54 -12.64 -27.16
N HIS A 90 -24.45 -13.37 -26.92
CA HIS A 90 -23.75 -14.32 -27.81
C HIS A 90 -24.18 -14.47 -29.29
N GLN A 91 -23.22 -14.35 -30.21
CA GLN A 91 -22.54 -15.53 -30.79
C GLN A 91 -21.30 -15.17 -31.66
N HIS A 92 -20.33 -16.09 -31.68
CA HIS A 92 -19.14 -16.09 -32.56
C HIS A 92 -19.53 -16.63 -33.96
N PRO A 93 -18.80 -16.29 -35.05
CA PRO A 93 -17.54 -17.01 -35.36
C PRO A 93 -16.39 -16.05 -35.80
N GLU A 94 -15.14 -16.30 -35.43
CA GLU A 94 -14.24 -17.28 -36.09
C GLU A 94 -14.18 -17.14 -37.62
N LEU A 95 -13.32 -16.23 -38.10
CA LEU A 95 -12.77 -16.29 -39.46
C LEU A 95 -11.28 -15.93 -39.43
N HIS A 96 -10.45 -16.94 -39.72
CA HIS A 96 -9.00 -16.82 -39.89
C HIS A 96 -8.62 -15.75 -40.93
N VAL A 97 -7.79 -14.78 -40.53
CA VAL A 97 -7.05 -13.93 -41.47
C VAL A 97 -5.75 -14.63 -41.85
N GLY A 98 -5.80 -15.45 -42.90
CA GLY A 98 -4.61 -15.97 -43.59
C GLY A 98 -4.17 -15.01 -44.69
N ALA A 99 -3.07 -14.30 -44.48
CA ALA A 99 -2.44 -13.48 -45.52
C ALA A 99 -1.49 -14.31 -46.41
N SER A 100 -1.06 -13.70 -47.54
CA SER A 100 -0.17 -14.27 -48.58
C SER A 100 -0.89 -15.19 -49.57
N VAL A 101 -0.84 -14.95 -50.89
CA VAL A 101 0.36 -15.24 -51.69
C VAL A 101 0.33 -14.53 -53.07
N ARG A 102 1.52 -14.12 -53.52
CA ARG A 102 1.98 -13.82 -54.91
C ARG A 102 1.04 -13.10 -55.88
N GLY A 103 1.49 -11.92 -56.33
CA GLY A 103 1.08 -11.40 -57.63
C GLY A 103 1.59 -12.27 -58.79
N SER A 104 0.93 -12.15 -59.94
CA SER A 104 1.44 -12.56 -61.25
C SER A 104 1.12 -11.44 -62.24
N GLY A 105 2.17 -10.85 -62.82
CA GLY A 105 2.01 -9.81 -63.83
C GLY A 105 1.64 -10.44 -65.17
N ALA A 106 0.46 -10.13 -65.69
CA ALA A 106 0.11 -10.35 -67.09
C ALA A 106 0.48 -9.11 -67.90
N ARG A 107 1.48 -9.26 -68.77
CA ARG A 107 2.08 -8.20 -69.58
C ARG A 107 1.41 -8.19 -70.97
N ASN A 108 0.45 -7.31 -71.19
CA ASN A 108 -0.22 -7.22 -72.49
C ASN A 108 0.57 -6.31 -73.45
N HIS A 109 1.26 -6.93 -74.42
CA HIS A 109 1.72 -6.24 -75.62
C HIS A 109 0.52 -5.94 -76.55
N PRO A 110 0.50 -4.78 -77.22
CA PRO A 110 -0.30 -4.60 -78.42
C PRO A 110 0.40 -5.27 -79.61
N GLN A 111 -0.21 -6.29 -80.19
CA GLN A 111 0.28 -6.91 -81.43
C GLN A 111 -0.15 -6.03 -82.61
N ASN A 112 0.84 -5.48 -83.30
CA ASN A 112 0.67 -4.65 -84.49
C ASN A 112 0.96 -5.54 -85.71
N GLU A 113 -0.07 -5.87 -86.49
CA GLU A 113 0.07 -6.58 -87.76
C GLU A 113 -0.41 -5.66 -88.89
N GLY A 114 0.45 -5.46 -89.88
CA GLY A 114 0.20 -4.58 -91.01
C GLY A 114 -0.03 -5.36 -92.30
N GLU A 115 -0.53 -4.62 -93.30
CA GLU A 115 -0.57 -4.97 -94.73
C GLU A 115 -1.56 -6.11 -95.08
N GLN A 116 -2.36 -6.01 -96.15
CA GLN A 116 -1.95 -5.63 -97.50
C GLN A 116 -3.06 -4.94 -98.30
N HIS A 117 -2.63 -4.12 -99.26
CA HIS A 117 -3.48 -3.58 -100.31
C HIS A 117 -3.87 -4.67 -101.31
N HIS A 118 -5.15 -4.73 -101.71
CA HIS A 118 -5.57 -5.24 -103.02
C HIS A 118 -6.65 -4.32 -103.58
N GLY A 119 -6.41 -3.76 -104.76
CA GLY A 119 -7.38 -2.92 -105.47
C GLY A 119 -8.41 -3.80 -106.18
N GLY A 120 -9.69 -3.56 -105.91
CA GLY A 120 -10.81 -4.21 -106.58
C GLY A 120 -11.99 -3.27 -106.67
N VAL A 121 -12.14 -2.59 -107.81
CA VAL A 121 -13.29 -1.72 -108.08
C VAL A 121 -14.52 -2.60 -108.31
N SER A 122 -15.38 -2.71 -107.30
CA SER A 122 -16.72 -3.28 -107.41
C SER A 122 -17.77 -2.17 -107.33
N ALA A 123 -18.82 -2.32 -108.13
CA ALA A 123 -19.89 -1.35 -108.33
C ALA A 123 -20.62 -0.94 -107.02
N PRO A 124 -21.28 0.23 -106.97
CA PRO A 124 -22.04 0.66 -105.80
C PRO A 124 -23.19 -0.30 -105.51
N VAL A 125 -22.98 -1.20 -104.55
CA VAL A 125 -24.05 -1.95 -103.90
C VAL A 125 -24.89 -0.94 -103.13
N THR A 126 -26.10 -0.69 -103.62
CA THR A 126 -27.09 0.12 -102.92
C THR A 126 -27.36 -0.49 -101.54
N PRO A 127 -27.33 0.29 -100.44
CA PRO A 127 -27.60 -0.24 -99.13
C PRO A 127 -29.07 -0.66 -99.06
N ARG A 128 -29.32 -1.97 -99.15
CA ARG A 128 -30.63 -2.54 -98.86
C ARG A 128 -30.98 -2.15 -97.42
N PRO A 129 -32.07 -1.39 -97.18
CA PRO A 129 -32.42 -1.00 -95.82
C PRO A 129 -32.73 -2.26 -95.02
N LEU A 130 -31.85 -2.57 -94.07
CA LEU A 130 -32.18 -3.48 -92.97
C LEU A 130 -33.43 -2.92 -92.28
N PRO A 131 -34.45 -3.75 -91.98
CA PRO A 131 -35.64 -3.27 -91.29
C PRO A 131 -35.23 -2.71 -89.92
N THR A 132 -35.26 -1.39 -89.80
CA THR A 132 -34.82 -0.62 -88.62
C THR A 132 -35.57 -0.99 -87.33
N ALA A 133 -36.68 -1.72 -87.45
CA ALA A 133 -37.39 -2.35 -86.34
C ALA A 133 -36.53 -3.30 -85.49
N GLN A 134 -35.57 -4.03 -86.08
CA GLN A 134 -34.81 -5.07 -85.35
C GLN A 134 -33.79 -4.54 -84.32
N PHE A 135 -33.52 -3.22 -84.33
CA PHE A 135 -32.52 -2.59 -83.44
C PHE A 135 -33.11 -1.50 -82.53
N GLN A 136 -34.44 -1.32 -82.49
CA GLN A 136 -35.08 -0.29 -81.65
C GLN A 136 -34.92 -0.53 -80.14
N ASP A 137 -34.65 -1.78 -79.72
CA ASP A 137 -34.40 -2.12 -78.31
C ASP A 137 -32.96 -1.83 -77.86
N VAL A 138 -32.01 -1.62 -78.79
CA VAL A 138 -30.60 -1.37 -78.43
C VAL A 138 -30.40 -0.08 -77.62
N PRO A 139 -31.01 1.07 -77.97
CA PRO A 139 -31.01 2.26 -77.12
C PRO A 139 -31.57 1.99 -75.70
N SER A 140 -32.64 1.21 -75.58
CA SER A 140 -33.26 0.85 -74.31
C SER A 140 -32.34 -0.03 -73.45
N MET A 141 -31.68 -1.02 -74.06
CA MET A 141 -30.66 -1.84 -73.39
C MET A 141 -29.45 -0.99 -72.95
N LEU A 142 -28.96 -0.09 -73.80
CA LEU A 142 -27.86 0.82 -73.46
C LEU A 142 -28.22 1.76 -72.29
N ALA A 143 -29.44 2.29 -72.27
CA ALA A 143 -29.95 3.07 -71.13
C ALA A 143 -30.01 2.24 -69.84
N HIS A 144 -30.46 0.98 -69.92
CA HIS A 144 -30.48 0.06 -68.78
C HIS A 144 -29.05 -0.27 -68.29
N PHE A 145 -28.10 -0.54 -69.18
CA PHE A 145 -26.69 -0.73 -68.81
C PHE A 145 -26.09 0.52 -68.18
N GLY A 146 -26.40 1.71 -68.70
CA GLY A 146 -26.01 2.98 -68.08
C GLY A 146 -26.53 3.13 -66.65
N ALA A 147 -27.80 2.80 -66.43
CA ALA A 147 -28.40 2.78 -65.09
C ALA A 147 -27.72 1.75 -64.16
N LEU A 148 -27.45 0.53 -64.63
CA LEU A 148 -26.73 -0.49 -63.84
C LEU A 148 -25.29 -0.06 -63.50
N VAL A 149 -24.58 0.59 -64.41
CA VAL A 149 -23.24 1.15 -64.13
C VAL A 149 -23.32 2.26 -63.08
N GLY A 150 -24.33 3.14 -63.16
CA GLY A 150 -24.59 4.18 -62.16
C GLY A 150 -24.90 3.59 -60.77
N VAL A 151 -25.76 2.57 -60.70
CA VAL A 151 -26.08 1.84 -59.46
C VAL A 151 -24.83 1.17 -58.89
N ARG A 152 -24.01 0.52 -59.73
CA ARG A 152 -22.74 -0.10 -59.28
C ARG A 152 -21.78 0.94 -58.68
N ALA A 153 -21.61 2.09 -59.34
CA ALA A 153 -20.77 3.17 -58.82
C ALA A 153 -21.29 3.72 -57.48
N ALA A 154 -22.61 3.92 -57.36
CA ALA A 154 -23.23 4.33 -56.10
C ALA A 154 -23.03 3.31 -54.97
N LEU A 155 -23.17 2.00 -55.26
CA LEU A 155 -22.92 0.93 -54.29
C LEU A 155 -21.45 0.86 -53.86
N GLN A 156 -20.50 1.08 -54.78
CA GLN A 156 -19.07 1.15 -54.45
C GLN A 156 -18.78 2.34 -53.51
N GLN A 157 -19.31 3.52 -53.80
CA GLN A 157 -19.19 4.69 -52.92
C GLN A 157 -19.83 4.47 -51.54
N GLN A 158 -20.99 3.80 -51.47
CA GLN A 158 -21.62 3.44 -50.19
C GLN A 158 -20.79 2.42 -49.41
N LEU A 159 -20.18 1.44 -50.08
CA LEU A 159 -19.29 0.46 -49.44
C LEU A 159 -18.03 1.15 -48.88
N GLU A 160 -17.38 2.02 -49.64
CA GLU A 160 -16.21 2.79 -49.20
C GLU A 160 -16.54 3.70 -48.02
N ALA A 161 -17.65 4.45 -48.09
CA ALA A 161 -18.13 5.28 -46.98
C ALA A 161 -18.47 4.43 -45.74
N GLY A 162 -19.04 3.24 -45.93
CA GLY A 162 -19.29 2.26 -44.87
C GLY A 162 -18.00 1.77 -44.21
N GLN A 163 -17.01 1.38 -45.00
CA GLN A 163 -15.68 0.96 -44.52
C GLN A 163 -14.97 2.08 -43.76
N GLN A 164 -15.00 3.31 -44.27
CA GLN A 164 -14.43 4.47 -43.57
C GLN A 164 -15.11 4.73 -42.23
N ARG A 165 -16.45 4.66 -42.15
CA ARG A 165 -17.20 4.77 -40.88
C ARG A 165 -16.82 3.66 -39.90
N LEU A 166 -16.69 2.42 -40.37
CA LEU A 166 -16.25 1.29 -39.53
C LEU A 166 -14.80 1.46 -39.04
N ALA A 167 -13.89 1.91 -39.90
CA ALA A 167 -12.50 2.18 -39.53
C ALA A 167 -12.41 3.30 -38.48
N GLN A 168 -13.16 4.39 -38.65
CA GLN A 168 -13.27 5.47 -37.66
C GLN A 168 -13.88 4.97 -36.34
N GLY A 169 -14.91 4.12 -36.39
CA GLY A 169 -15.51 3.49 -35.20
C GLY A 169 -14.51 2.63 -34.43
N ARG A 170 -13.76 1.77 -35.13
CA ARG A 170 -12.68 0.95 -34.53
C ARG A 170 -11.58 1.81 -33.92
N ALA A 171 -11.12 2.85 -34.61
CA ALA A 171 -10.09 3.75 -34.10
C ALA A 171 -10.54 4.53 -32.86
N ARG A 172 -11.82 4.93 -32.77
CA ARG A 172 -12.40 5.55 -31.56
C ARG A 172 -12.46 4.54 -30.41
N LEU A 173 -12.95 3.33 -30.65
CA LEU A 173 -13.05 2.27 -29.64
C LEU A 173 -11.66 1.90 -29.08
N GLN A 174 -10.65 1.80 -29.95
CA GLN A 174 -9.27 1.54 -29.54
C GLN A 174 -8.74 2.63 -28.60
N ARG A 175 -8.93 3.92 -28.94
CA ARG A 175 -8.53 5.04 -28.06
C ARG A 175 -9.21 4.96 -26.70
N TYR A 176 -10.52 4.71 -26.65
CA TYR A 176 -11.23 4.53 -25.39
C TYR A 176 -10.69 3.36 -24.54
N HIS A 177 -10.26 2.26 -25.16
CA HIS A 177 -9.62 1.15 -24.44
C HIS A 177 -8.22 1.51 -23.93
N GLU A 178 -7.42 2.24 -24.71
CA GLU A 178 -6.08 2.71 -24.33
C GLU A 178 -6.17 3.75 -23.19
N GLU A 179 -7.09 4.70 -23.28
CA GLU A 179 -7.39 5.72 -22.26
C GLU A 179 -7.87 5.06 -20.95
N ALA A 180 -8.93 4.23 -21.00
CA ALA A 180 -9.46 3.55 -19.82
C ALA A 180 -8.45 2.56 -19.21
N GLY A 181 -7.62 1.91 -20.04
CA GLY A 181 -6.51 1.08 -19.58
C GLY A 181 -5.46 1.90 -18.83
N GLY A 182 -5.08 3.06 -19.35
CA GLY A 182 -4.17 4.01 -18.70
C GLY A 182 -4.70 4.52 -17.36
N GLU A 183 -5.97 4.90 -17.30
CA GLU A 183 -6.63 5.33 -16.05
C GLU A 183 -6.68 4.21 -15.00
N LEU A 184 -7.01 2.98 -15.40
CA LEU A 184 -7.06 1.82 -14.50
C LEU A 184 -5.67 1.45 -13.97
N LEU A 185 -4.63 1.53 -14.81
CA LEU A 185 -3.24 1.34 -14.39
C LEU A 185 -2.83 2.42 -13.38
N ARG A 186 -3.10 3.70 -13.68
CA ARG A 186 -2.77 4.81 -12.78
C ARG A 186 -3.47 4.66 -11.42
N GLY A 187 -4.77 4.35 -11.41
CA GLY A 187 -5.53 4.11 -10.18
C GLY A 187 -5.03 2.90 -9.39
N ARG A 188 -4.63 1.82 -10.06
CA ARG A 188 -3.99 0.66 -9.41
C ARG A 188 -2.66 1.04 -8.75
N ASP A 189 -1.84 1.81 -9.44
CA ASP A 189 -0.52 2.20 -8.95
C ASP A 189 -0.62 3.22 -7.79
N GLU A 190 -1.63 4.11 -7.82
CA GLU A 190 -2.03 4.95 -6.67
C GLU A 190 -2.43 4.09 -5.45
N VAL A 191 -3.25 3.06 -5.63
CA VAL A 191 -3.66 2.13 -4.55
C VAL A 191 -2.45 1.37 -3.98
N LEU A 192 -1.52 0.92 -4.83
CA LEU A 192 -0.29 0.27 -4.39
C LEU A 192 0.60 1.23 -3.58
N GLN A 193 0.73 2.49 -4.02
CA GLN A 193 1.49 3.50 -3.30
C GLN A 193 0.87 3.83 -1.94
N LEU A 194 -0.45 3.99 -1.87
CA LEU A 194 -1.16 4.23 -0.60
C LEU A 194 -1.02 3.05 0.36
N ARG A 195 -1.09 1.81 -0.14
CA ARG A 195 -0.87 0.61 0.67
C ARG A 195 0.56 0.54 1.21
N ALA A 196 1.58 0.83 0.40
CA ALA A 196 2.97 0.86 0.85
C ALA A 196 3.19 1.90 1.96
N ARG A 197 2.61 3.11 1.84
CA ARG A 197 2.65 4.14 2.88
C ARG A 197 1.96 3.71 4.18
N LEU A 198 0.84 2.99 4.07
CA LEU A 198 0.08 2.49 5.21
C LEU A 198 0.83 1.36 5.95
N GLU A 199 1.48 0.43 5.24
CA GLU A 199 2.30 -0.60 5.91
C GLU A 199 3.57 0.00 6.53
N ALA A 200 4.18 1.02 5.92
CA ALA A 200 5.29 1.77 6.54
C ALA A 200 4.85 2.45 7.84
N ALA A 201 3.74 3.19 7.82
CA ALA A 201 3.21 3.84 9.04
C ALA A 201 2.82 2.83 10.14
N ARG A 202 2.30 1.65 9.77
CA ARG A 202 2.08 0.55 10.73
C ARG A 202 3.37 0.02 11.34
N HIS A 203 4.42 -0.12 10.53
CA HIS A 203 5.72 -0.57 11.03
C HIS A 203 6.30 0.42 12.05
N ASP A 204 6.23 1.72 11.76
CA ASP A 204 6.67 2.78 12.68
C ASP A 204 5.89 2.76 14.00
N VAL A 205 4.55 2.57 13.94
CA VAL A 205 3.71 2.42 15.13
C VAL A 205 4.10 1.19 15.94
N LEU A 206 4.29 0.02 15.32
CA LEU A 206 4.68 -1.21 16.01
C LEU A 206 6.07 -1.10 16.67
N GLN A 207 7.02 -0.40 16.03
CA GLN A 207 8.31 -0.08 16.66
C GLN A 207 8.13 0.83 17.88
N GLY A 208 7.30 1.86 17.77
CA GLY A 208 6.97 2.77 18.87
C GLY A 208 6.30 2.07 20.04
N GLU A 209 5.33 1.19 19.77
CA GLU A 209 4.66 0.36 20.77
C GLU A 209 5.64 -0.58 21.47
N SER A 210 6.51 -1.28 20.73
CA SER A 210 7.53 -2.15 21.31
C SER A 210 8.50 -1.39 22.23
N CYS A 211 8.98 -0.23 21.79
CA CYS A 211 9.82 0.65 22.59
C CYS A 211 9.10 1.13 23.86
N TRP A 212 7.83 1.52 23.74
CA TRP A 212 7.01 1.94 24.87
C TRP A 212 6.78 0.81 25.89
N THR A 213 6.47 -0.40 25.45
CA THR A 213 6.36 -1.58 26.33
C THR A 213 7.67 -1.89 27.04
N GLN A 214 8.81 -1.77 26.36
CA GLN A 214 10.13 -1.94 27.00
C GLN A 214 10.35 -0.89 28.09
N ILE A 215 10.11 0.39 27.81
CA ILE A 215 10.20 1.48 28.80
C ILE A 215 9.27 1.22 29.99
N GLN A 216 8.01 0.83 29.74
CA GLN A 216 7.03 0.53 30.78
C GLN A 216 7.47 -0.65 31.66
N SER A 217 7.97 -1.74 31.08
CA SER A 217 8.46 -2.89 31.83
C SER A 217 9.68 -2.55 32.70
N ALA A 218 10.61 -1.73 32.17
CA ALA A 218 11.79 -1.29 32.90
C ALA A 218 11.42 -0.33 34.05
N ALA A 219 10.43 0.54 33.85
CA ALA A 219 9.89 1.41 34.89
C ALA A 219 9.19 0.61 35.99
N ALA A 220 8.34 -0.36 35.62
CA ALA A 220 7.66 -1.25 36.58
C ALA A 220 8.66 -2.09 37.39
N HIS A 221 9.70 -2.62 36.76
CA HIS A 221 10.76 -3.37 37.46
C HIS A 221 11.54 -2.47 38.44
N LYS A 222 11.91 -1.24 38.04
CA LYS A 222 12.57 -0.28 38.94
C LYS A 222 11.66 0.13 40.11
N ALA A 223 10.37 0.33 39.87
CA ALA A 223 9.41 0.65 40.93
C ALA A 223 9.25 -0.51 41.93
N LEU A 224 9.22 -1.76 41.44
CA LEU A 224 9.20 -2.95 42.30
C LEU A 224 10.47 -3.07 43.15
N LEU A 225 11.66 -2.92 42.54
CA LEU A 225 12.94 -2.95 43.27
C LEU A 225 13.00 -1.83 44.32
N LEU A 226 12.56 -0.61 43.99
CA LEU A 226 12.49 0.49 44.94
C LEU A 226 11.54 0.14 46.10
N GLY A 227 10.35 -0.40 45.83
CA GLY A 227 9.42 -0.86 46.87
C GLY A 227 10.01 -1.93 47.78
N GLN A 228 10.75 -2.89 47.21
CA GLN A 228 11.45 -3.94 47.97
C GLN A 228 12.57 -3.35 48.86
N ILE A 229 13.37 -2.41 48.33
CA ILE A 229 14.39 -1.70 49.10
C ILE A 229 13.76 -0.92 50.24
N ARG A 230 12.70 -0.14 49.97
CA ARG A 230 11.99 0.64 51.01
C ARG A 230 11.45 -0.26 52.13
N LEU A 231 10.83 -1.39 51.78
CA LEU A 231 10.31 -2.36 52.76
C LEU A 231 11.44 -3.02 53.58
N ALA A 232 12.57 -3.37 52.93
CA ALA A 232 13.72 -3.93 53.61
C ALA A 232 14.36 -2.92 54.59
N VAL A 233 14.58 -1.68 54.15
CA VAL A 233 15.08 -0.57 54.98
C VAL A 233 14.18 -0.35 56.18
N LEU A 234 12.87 -0.22 55.97
CA LEU A 234 11.90 -0.05 57.04
C LEU A 234 11.92 -1.23 58.02
N SER A 235 12.07 -2.47 57.54
CA SER A 235 12.15 -3.64 58.41
C SER A 235 13.40 -3.64 59.30
N LEU A 236 14.55 -3.21 58.76
CA LEU A 236 15.81 -3.07 59.49
C LEU A 236 15.76 -1.91 60.49
N PHE A 237 15.20 -0.76 60.10
CA PHE A 237 14.98 0.39 60.97
C PHE A 237 14.04 0.03 62.14
N GLN A 238 12.97 -0.71 61.88
CA GLN A 238 12.08 -1.23 62.93
C GLN A 238 12.78 -2.23 63.85
N LEU A 239 13.73 -3.02 63.36
CA LEU A 239 14.52 -3.94 64.19
C LEU A 239 15.50 -3.17 65.07
N ALA A 240 16.26 -2.23 64.49
CA ALA A 240 17.21 -1.38 65.19
C ALA A 240 16.53 -0.56 66.30
N THR A 241 15.44 0.16 66.00
CA THR A 241 14.68 0.94 66.99
C THR A 241 14.08 0.09 68.11
N LYS A 242 13.64 -1.14 67.84
CA LYS A 242 13.14 -2.09 68.87
C LYS A 242 14.24 -2.52 69.85
N HIS A 243 15.43 -2.85 69.35
CA HIS A 243 16.51 -3.43 70.18
C HIS A 243 17.44 -2.39 70.80
N LEU A 244 17.71 -1.27 70.12
CA LEU A 244 18.67 -0.25 70.53
C LEU A 244 18.01 1.00 71.13
N ARG A 245 16.68 1.04 71.23
CA ARG A 245 15.88 2.15 71.81
C ARG A 245 16.12 3.52 71.16
N VAL A 246 16.53 3.53 69.88
CA VAL A 246 16.76 4.75 69.10
C VAL A 246 15.43 5.51 68.87
N PRO A 247 15.43 6.86 68.88
CA PRO A 247 14.20 7.64 68.71
C PRO A 247 13.41 7.28 67.46
N ARG A 248 12.08 7.28 67.59
CA ARG A 248 11.13 6.79 66.58
C ARG A 248 10.63 7.86 65.61
N ASP A 249 11.25 9.04 65.63
CA ASP A 249 10.77 10.28 65.01
C ASP A 249 11.24 10.44 63.55
N VAL A 250 11.18 9.34 62.80
CA VAL A 250 11.58 9.28 61.38
C VAL A 250 10.36 8.93 60.53
N ALA A 251 10.13 9.69 59.47
CA ALA A 251 8.97 9.51 58.60
C ALA A 251 9.03 8.17 57.84
N LEU A 252 7.87 7.54 57.62
CA LEU A 252 7.77 6.22 57.01
C LEU A 252 8.27 6.17 55.55
N GLU A 253 8.08 7.25 54.80
CA GLU A 253 8.50 7.40 53.41
C GLU A 253 9.97 7.85 53.25
N ASP A 254 10.59 8.34 54.32
CA ASP A 254 11.96 8.86 54.29
C ASP A 254 12.97 7.72 54.51
N THR A 255 13.27 7.02 53.41
CA THR A 255 14.18 5.88 53.46
C THR A 255 15.65 6.25 53.50
N GLU A 256 16.01 7.52 53.27
CA GLU A 256 17.39 8.01 53.40
C GLU A 256 17.74 8.14 54.89
N THR A 257 16.93 8.86 55.67
CA THR A 257 17.19 8.99 57.12
C THR A 257 16.96 7.68 57.89
N GLN A 258 16.05 6.80 57.44
CA GLN A 258 15.95 5.43 57.99
C GLN A 258 17.24 4.63 57.77
N LEU A 259 17.88 4.76 56.60
CA LEU A 259 19.16 4.12 56.30
C LEU A 259 20.30 4.69 57.14
N ASP A 260 20.37 6.01 57.31
CA ASP A 260 21.38 6.67 58.15
C ASP A 260 21.32 6.18 59.60
N VAL A 261 20.11 6.06 60.16
CA VAL A 261 19.92 5.51 61.52
C VAL A 261 20.34 4.04 61.61
N VAL A 262 20.00 3.21 60.62
CA VAL A 262 20.43 1.80 60.58
C VAL A 262 21.95 1.69 60.46
N LEU A 263 22.58 2.55 59.65
CA LEU A 263 24.02 2.59 59.47
C LEU A 263 24.74 2.98 60.77
N LEU A 264 24.27 4.01 61.47
CA LEU A 264 24.80 4.42 62.78
C LEU A 264 24.70 3.26 63.80
N CYS A 265 23.53 2.63 63.90
CA CYS A 265 23.32 1.46 64.77
C CYS A 265 24.29 0.31 64.50
N LEU A 266 24.60 0.03 63.23
CA LEU A 266 25.56 -1.01 62.84
C LEU A 266 27.01 -0.62 63.15
N GLN A 267 27.36 0.68 63.06
CA GLN A 267 28.67 1.18 63.45
C GLN A 267 28.87 1.11 64.96
N ASP A 268 27.88 1.51 65.75
CA ASP A 268 27.91 1.42 67.22
C ASP A 268 28.06 -0.04 67.69
N LEU A 269 27.27 -0.95 67.11
CA LEU A 269 27.40 -2.39 67.38
C LEU A 269 28.79 -2.93 66.99
N ALA A 270 29.35 -2.49 65.86
CA ALA A 270 30.69 -2.91 65.44
C ALA A 270 31.79 -2.37 66.37
N ALA A 271 31.66 -1.13 66.87
CA ALA A 271 32.57 -0.55 67.85
C ALA A 271 32.53 -1.33 69.18
N VAL A 272 31.34 -1.60 69.72
CA VAL A 272 31.17 -2.42 70.94
C VAL A 272 31.75 -3.83 70.74
N CYS A 273 31.52 -4.46 69.59
CA CYS A 273 32.12 -5.77 69.27
C CYS A 273 33.65 -5.71 69.15
N ALA A 274 34.23 -4.56 68.76
CA ALA A 274 35.68 -4.38 68.68
C ALA A 274 36.30 -4.14 70.07
N GLU A 275 35.62 -3.46 70.98
CA GLU A 275 36.04 -3.30 72.39
C GLU A 275 35.92 -4.61 73.19
N LEU A 276 34.87 -5.40 72.94
CA LEU A 276 34.67 -6.71 73.56
C LEU A 276 35.55 -7.82 72.98
N ARG A 277 36.25 -7.56 71.86
CA ARG A 277 37.22 -8.51 71.31
C ARG A 277 38.40 -8.62 72.29
N PRO A 278 38.77 -9.83 72.75
CA PRO A 278 39.91 -9.98 73.65
C PRO A 278 41.16 -9.40 73.00
N LYS A 279 41.72 -8.37 73.64
CA LYS A 279 43.04 -7.86 73.31
C LYS A 279 44.04 -8.94 73.69
N GLU A 280 44.45 -9.76 72.72
CA GLU A 280 45.40 -10.85 72.94
C GLU A 280 46.63 -10.32 73.70
N PRO A 281 46.91 -10.84 74.91
CA PRO A 281 48.17 -10.56 75.59
C PRO A 281 49.28 -11.16 74.73
N GLY A 282 50.21 -10.31 74.28
CA GLY A 282 51.10 -10.59 73.16
C GLY A 282 51.76 -11.97 73.16
N LEU A 283 51.35 -12.80 72.21
CA LEU A 283 52.20 -13.87 71.68
C LEU A 283 53.17 -13.28 70.64
N GLY A 284 54.39 -13.80 70.63
CA GLY A 284 55.56 -13.15 70.03
C GLY A 284 55.54 -12.99 68.50
N PRO A 285 56.59 -12.36 67.93
CA PRO A 285 56.64 -11.99 66.51
C PRO A 285 56.51 -13.22 65.59
N PRO A 286 55.91 -13.05 64.39
CA PRO A 286 55.65 -14.15 63.49
C PRO A 286 56.97 -14.80 63.05
N ARG A 287 57.11 -16.10 63.35
CA ARG A 287 58.17 -16.93 62.78
C ARG A 287 57.98 -16.99 61.26
N VAL A 288 58.86 -16.29 60.54
CA VAL A 288 58.99 -16.35 59.09
C VAL A 288 59.30 -17.79 58.65
N PRO A 289 58.48 -18.43 57.80
CA PRO A 289 58.93 -19.56 57.00
C PRO A 289 59.75 -19.02 55.83
N ALA A 290 61.04 -19.37 55.77
CA ALA A 290 61.89 -19.08 54.63
C ALA A 290 61.44 -19.87 53.37
N PRO A 291 61.81 -19.43 52.15
CA PRO A 291 61.04 -19.76 50.94
C PRO A 291 61.56 -20.96 50.13
N THR A 292 60.82 -21.28 49.06
CA THR A 292 61.12 -22.23 47.97
C THR A 292 60.99 -23.72 48.34
N THR A 293 60.37 -24.58 47.52
CA THR A 293 60.65 -24.74 46.08
C THR A 293 59.43 -25.10 45.23
N THR A 294 59.33 -24.42 44.09
CA THR A 294 58.71 -24.80 42.82
C THR A 294 58.20 -26.24 42.67
N THR A 295 56.93 -26.37 42.28
CA THR A 295 56.53 -27.37 41.26
C THR A 295 55.49 -26.76 40.33
N ARG A 296 55.75 -26.87 39.03
CA ARG A 296 54.94 -26.33 37.93
C ARG A 296 54.47 -27.50 37.05
N PRO A 297 53.22 -27.47 36.61
CA PRO A 297 52.90 -27.64 35.19
C PRO A 297 52.01 -26.47 34.73
N ARG A 298 52.07 -25.82 33.54
CA ARG A 298 52.55 -26.18 32.19
C ARG A 298 52.15 -27.61 31.80
N HIS A 299 51.18 -27.81 30.91
CA HIS A 299 51.14 -27.22 29.56
C HIS A 299 49.72 -27.04 28.99
N HIS A 300 49.61 -26.10 28.04
CA HIS A 300 48.87 -26.11 26.75
C HIS A 300 47.51 -26.86 26.62
N ARG A 301 46.58 -26.42 25.76
CA ARG A 301 46.78 -25.88 24.40
C ARG A 301 45.56 -25.08 23.91
N ALA A 302 45.78 -24.11 23.03
CA ALA A 302 44.74 -23.45 22.23
C ALA A 302 44.31 -24.35 21.03
N VAL A 303 43.70 -23.75 19.98
CA VAL A 303 43.27 -24.31 18.66
C VAL A 303 41.79 -24.73 18.63
N VAL A 304 40.93 -24.39 17.66
CA VAL A 304 40.93 -23.45 16.50
C VAL A 304 39.47 -23.27 16.02
N GLY A 305 39.16 -22.23 15.24
CA GLY A 305 38.04 -22.21 14.27
C GLY A 305 38.50 -21.51 12.97
N PRO A 306 37.63 -21.23 11.98
CA PRO A 306 36.22 -21.64 11.80
C PRO A 306 36.15 -22.87 10.86
N PRO A 307 35.75 -22.89 9.56
CA PRO A 307 35.24 -21.86 8.63
C PRO A 307 33.69 -21.85 8.48
N SER A 308 33.18 -20.92 7.66
CA SER A 308 31.78 -20.85 7.16
C SER A 308 31.64 -21.50 5.77
N HIS A 309 30.43 -21.92 5.38
CA HIS A 309 30.11 -22.27 3.98
C HIS A 309 28.71 -21.78 3.57
N GLN A 310 28.69 -21.10 2.42
CA GLN A 310 27.56 -20.74 1.52
C GLN A 310 26.40 -19.91 2.11
#